data_AF-A0A7C0UFH4-F1
#
_entry.id   AF-A0A7C0UFH4-F1
#
_cell.length_a   1.000
_cell.length_b   1.000
_cell.length_c   1.000
_cell.angle_alpha   90.00
_cell.angle_beta   90.00
_cell.angle_gamma   90.00
#
_symmetry.space_group_name_H-M   'P 1'
#
loop_
_entity.id
_entity.type
_entity.pdbx_description
1 polymer ?
#
loop_
_entity_poly.entity_id
_entity_poly.type
_entity_poly.pdbx_seq_one_letter_code
_entity_poly.pdbx_strand_id
1 'polypeptide(L)'
;REPILDVSTKLEITDRYISWEEARRIAGLSEGELEEIKEITLSVNRMITDEFSRIGLKNEDGKIELGFDPERRLMLVDVLGTLDECRFTYKGIPVSKEIARIYYRNTPWYHAVEEAKTEDRMRWKELVKESPRPLPERLRALISMVYAACTNEITGREWFKDIPPVEEILREVRDVLSNRTTVA
;
A
#
# COMPACT_ATOMS: atom_id res chain seq x y z
N ARG A 1 -7.71 18.17 -5.53
CA ARG A 1 -8.96 17.49 -5.11
C ARG A 1 -8.85 17.29 -3.61
N GLU A 2 -9.94 17.46 -2.87
CA GLU A 2 -9.94 17.12 -1.45
C GLU A 2 -9.88 15.59 -1.28
N PRO A 3 -9.16 15.07 -0.25
CA PRO A 3 -9.16 13.65 0.06
C PRO A 3 -10.57 13.16 0.40
N ILE A 4 -10.87 11.92 -0.01
CA ILE A 4 -12.08 11.21 0.41
C ILE A 4 -11.71 10.31 1.59
N LEU A 5 -12.57 10.27 2.61
CA LEU A 5 -12.38 9.42 3.77
C LEU A 5 -13.40 8.27 3.73
N ASP A 6 -12.89 7.04 3.75
CA ASP A 6 -13.67 5.81 3.81
C ASP A 6 -13.24 4.98 5.04
N VAL A 7 -14.11 4.09 5.49
CA VAL A 7 -13.89 3.19 6.62
C VAL A 7 -14.26 1.76 6.25
N SER A 8 -13.50 0.78 6.75
CA SER A 8 -13.74 -0.63 6.51
C SER A 8 -13.72 -1.47 7.80
N THR A 9 -14.35 -2.63 7.75
CA THR A 9 -14.26 -3.66 8.79
C THR A 9 -12.91 -4.40 8.70
N LYS A 10 -12.41 -4.90 9.83
CA LYS A 10 -11.16 -5.71 9.91
C LYS A 10 -11.39 -7.16 10.38
N LEU A 11 -12.63 -7.52 10.77
CA LEU A 11 -12.96 -8.84 11.33
C LEU A 11 -13.27 -9.89 10.26
N GLU A 12 -13.75 -9.46 9.10
CA GLU A 12 -14.20 -10.34 8.01
C GLU A 12 -12.99 -10.83 7.18
N ILE A 13 -13.16 -11.92 6.42
CA ILE A 13 -12.10 -12.46 5.53
C ILE A 13 -11.63 -11.42 4.51
N THR A 14 -12.53 -10.50 4.16
CA THR A 14 -12.23 -9.34 3.33
C THR A 14 -12.82 -8.11 3.99
N ASP A 15 -12.02 -7.06 4.08
CA ASP A 15 -12.46 -5.73 4.49
C ASP A 15 -13.69 -5.30 3.68
N ARG A 16 -14.75 -4.91 4.39
CA ARG A 16 -15.97 -4.36 3.80
C ARG A 16 -16.02 -2.88 4.10
N TYR A 17 -16.12 -2.06 3.05
CA TYR A 17 -16.39 -0.63 3.22
C TYR A 17 -17.80 -0.42 3.79
N ILE A 18 -17.89 0.44 4.79
CA ILE A 18 -19.13 0.71 5.54
C ILE A 18 -19.40 2.20 5.63
N SER A 19 -20.63 2.56 5.99
CA SER A 19 -20.96 3.96 6.25
C SER A 19 -20.34 4.43 7.58
N TRP A 20 -20.12 5.74 7.69
CA TRP A 20 -19.69 6.37 8.94
C TRP A 20 -20.68 6.12 10.09
N GLU A 21 -21.99 6.05 9.81
CA GLU A 21 -23.00 5.71 10.81
C GLU A 21 -22.88 4.25 11.30
N GLU A 22 -22.64 3.31 10.38
CA GLU A 22 -22.38 1.92 10.73
C GLU A 22 -21.10 1.80 11.57
N ALA A 23 -20.00 2.43 11.14
CA ALA A 23 -18.74 2.46 11.86
C ALA A 23 -18.91 3.00 13.28
N ARG A 24 -19.60 4.13 13.43
CA ARG A 24 -19.91 4.74 14.73
C ARG A 24 -20.65 3.77 15.66
N ARG A 25 -21.67 3.09 15.14
CA ARG A 25 -22.49 2.13 15.89
C ARG A 25 -21.70 0.89 16.30
N ILE A 26 -20.94 0.27 15.39
CA ILE A 26 -20.23 -0.98 15.68
C ILE A 26 -19.01 -0.75 16.59
N ALA A 27 -18.33 0.39 16.47
CA ALA A 27 -17.17 0.74 17.29
C ALA A 27 -17.55 1.46 18.59
N GLY A 28 -18.84 1.74 18.83
CA GLY A 28 -19.31 2.43 20.03
C GLY A 28 -18.74 3.84 20.18
N LEU A 29 -18.66 4.57 19.06
CA LEU A 29 -18.11 5.93 18.99
C LEU A 29 -19.19 6.97 19.27
N SER A 30 -18.83 8.01 20.00
CA SER A 30 -19.57 9.28 20.04
C SER A 30 -19.39 10.06 18.75
N GLU A 31 -20.24 11.06 18.51
CA GLU A 31 -20.09 11.98 17.37
C GLU A 31 -18.75 12.75 17.43
N GLY A 32 -18.32 13.13 18.64
CA GLY A 32 -17.05 13.82 18.84
C GLY A 32 -15.84 12.95 18.46
N GLU A 33 -15.82 11.70 18.90
CA GLU A 33 -14.75 10.75 18.55
C GLU A 33 -14.73 10.46 17.04
N LEU A 34 -15.90 10.40 16.40
CA LEU A 34 -16.00 10.19 14.96
C LEU A 34 -15.38 11.36 14.18
N GLU A 35 -15.61 12.59 14.62
CA GLU A 35 -15.03 13.78 13.98
C GLU A 35 -13.53 13.87 14.24
N GLU A 36 -13.09 13.58 15.47
CA GLU A 36 -11.66 13.52 15.83
C GLU A 36 -10.91 12.48 14.97
N ILE A 37 -11.50 11.32 14.70
CA ILE A 37 -10.96 10.31 13.78
C ILE A 37 -10.73 10.90 12.38
N LYS A 38 -11.68 11.63 11.83
CA LYS A 38 -11.55 12.24 10.50
C LYS A 38 -10.46 13.32 10.49
N GLU A 39 -10.41 14.16 11.53
CA GLU A 39 -9.39 15.20 11.67
C GLU A 39 -7.98 14.60 11.75
N ILE A 40 -7.79 13.56 12.57
CA ILE A 40 -6.53 12.81 12.67
C ILE A 40 -6.18 12.21 11.31
N THR A 41 -7.13 11.56 10.63
CA THR A 41 -6.90 10.93 9.32
C THR A 41 -6.46 11.96 8.28
N LEU A 42 -7.12 13.11 8.21
CA LEU A 42 -6.73 14.19 7.29
C LEU A 42 -5.36 14.79 7.64
N SER A 43 -5.07 14.95 8.93
CA SER A 43 -3.77 15.46 9.40
C SER A 43 -2.63 14.51 9.03
N VAL A 44 -2.82 13.21 9.28
CA VAL A 44 -1.88 12.17 8.88
C VAL A 44 -1.69 12.13 7.36
N ASN A 45 -2.78 12.18 6.58
CA ASN A 45 -2.69 12.20 5.13
C ASN A 45 -1.87 13.39 4.62
N ARG A 46 -2.06 14.59 5.19
CA ARG A 46 -1.24 15.77 4.84
C ARG A 46 0.22 15.55 5.18
N MET A 47 0.52 15.11 6.40
CA MET A 47 1.89 14.84 6.85
C MET A 47 2.60 13.85 5.91
N ILE A 48 1.99 12.70 5.61
CA ILE A 48 2.57 11.71 4.71
C ILE A 48 2.77 12.30 3.31
N THR A 49 1.78 13.03 2.80
CA THR A 49 1.85 13.65 1.47
C THR A 49 3.00 14.65 1.39
N ASP A 50 3.15 15.50 2.40
CA ASP A 50 4.19 16.53 2.43
C ASP A 50 5.58 15.91 2.50
N GLU A 51 5.80 14.90 3.36
CA GLU A 51 7.08 14.20 3.46
C GLU A 51 7.47 13.49 2.16
N PHE A 52 6.55 12.75 1.55
CA PHE A 52 6.82 12.00 0.32
C PHE A 52 6.94 12.89 -0.93
N SER A 53 6.26 14.03 -0.95
CA SER A 53 6.38 14.99 -2.06
C SER A 53 7.80 15.55 -2.22
N ARG A 54 8.57 15.66 -1.12
CA ARG A 54 9.96 16.15 -1.11
C ARG A 54 10.91 15.26 -1.93
N ILE A 55 10.59 13.97 -2.02
CA ILE A 55 11.36 12.97 -2.76
C ILE A 55 10.69 12.63 -4.11
N GLY A 56 9.74 13.45 -4.54
CA GLY A 56 9.05 13.32 -5.83
C GLY A 56 7.98 12.22 -5.89
N LEU A 57 7.62 11.62 -4.76
CA LEU A 57 6.57 10.60 -4.68
C LEU A 57 5.21 11.25 -4.42
N LYS A 58 4.21 10.85 -5.20
CA LYS A 58 2.81 11.26 -5.02
C LYS A 58 2.06 10.23 -4.19
N ASN A 59 1.47 10.66 -3.08
CA ASN A 59 0.56 9.86 -2.28
C ASN A 59 -0.82 9.81 -2.97
N GLU A 60 -1.23 8.63 -3.45
CA GLU A 60 -2.55 8.42 -4.05
C GLU A 60 -3.62 8.18 -2.98
N ASP A 61 -3.27 7.40 -1.95
CA ASP A 61 -4.07 7.09 -0.77
C ASP A 61 -3.24 6.31 0.25
N GLY A 62 -3.80 6.13 1.45
CA GLY A 62 -3.25 5.24 2.46
C GLY A 62 -4.27 4.84 3.51
N LYS A 63 -3.86 3.93 4.38
CA LYS A 63 -4.64 3.43 5.51
C LYS A 63 -3.95 3.77 6.82
N ILE A 64 -4.74 4.08 7.83
CA ILE A 64 -4.29 4.17 9.21
C ILE A 64 -5.20 3.34 10.10
N GLU A 65 -4.69 2.93 11.24
CA GLU A 65 -5.47 2.29 12.28
C GLU A 65 -5.44 3.13 13.55
N LEU A 66 -6.59 3.26 14.19
CA LEU A 66 -6.76 3.98 15.44
C LEU A 66 -7.28 3.02 16.51
N GLY A 67 -6.78 3.17 17.71
CA GLY A 67 -7.24 2.49 18.91
C GLY A 67 -7.56 3.49 20.01
N PHE A 68 -8.09 2.97 21.12
CA PHE A 68 -8.23 3.72 22.36
C PHE A 68 -7.23 3.22 23.39
N ASP A 69 -6.61 4.16 24.10
CA ASP A 69 -5.87 3.84 25.32
C ASP A 69 -6.82 3.58 26.52
N PRO A 70 -6.31 3.19 27.70
CA PRO A 70 -7.16 2.92 28.88
C PRO A 70 -7.99 4.11 29.36
N GLU A 71 -7.61 5.34 29.01
CA GLU A 71 -8.35 6.57 29.33
C GLU A 71 -9.31 7.00 28.22
N ARG A 72 -9.53 6.15 27.21
CA ARG A 72 -10.40 6.39 26.04
C ARG A 72 -9.94 7.59 25.19
N ARG A 73 -8.63 7.79 25.08
CA ARG A 73 -8.05 8.73 24.11
C ARG A 73 -7.65 7.99 22.84
N LEU A 74 -7.90 8.61 21.69
CA LEU A 74 -7.50 8.05 20.39
C LEU A 74 -5.97 7.98 20.29
N MET A 75 -5.48 6.86 19.79
CA MET A 75 -4.07 6.63 19.49
C MET A 75 -3.89 6.01 18.12
N LEU A 76 -2.86 6.44 17.39
CA LEU A 76 -2.40 5.75 16.18
C LEU A 76 -1.82 4.38 16.57
N VAL A 77 -2.27 3.34 15.89
CA VAL A 77 -1.78 1.98 16.02
C VAL A 77 -1.35 1.46 14.64
N ASP A 78 -0.75 0.26 14.62
CA ASP A 78 -0.14 -0.33 13.42
C ASP A 78 1.00 0.56 12.85
N VAL A 79 1.29 0.45 11.54
CA VAL A 79 2.33 1.21 10.86
C VAL A 79 1.79 2.46 10.17
N LEU A 80 2.63 3.47 10.03
CA LEU A 80 2.27 4.78 9.49
C LEU A 80 3.13 5.13 8.27
N GLY A 81 2.49 5.52 7.16
CA GLY A 81 3.17 6.12 6.01
C GLY A 81 4.17 5.22 5.28
N THR A 82 4.11 3.90 5.47
CA THR A 82 5.01 2.97 4.79
C THR A 82 4.57 2.74 3.35
N LEU A 83 5.50 2.28 2.50
CA LEU A 83 5.16 1.88 1.11
C LEU A 83 4.15 0.72 1.06
N ASP A 84 3.91 0.03 2.17
CA ASP A 84 2.97 -1.08 2.25
C ASP A 84 1.54 -0.64 2.58
N GLU A 85 1.39 0.43 3.37
CA GLU A 85 0.08 0.96 3.79
C GLU A 85 -0.36 2.19 2.99
N CYS A 86 0.51 2.74 2.15
CA CYS A 86 0.20 3.85 1.27
C CYS A 86 0.52 3.50 -0.19
N ARG A 87 -0.35 3.93 -1.10
CA ARG A 87 -0.12 3.81 -2.54
C ARG A 87 0.60 5.05 -3.03
N PHE A 88 1.89 4.90 -3.32
CA PHE A 88 2.68 5.97 -3.92
C PHE A 88 2.88 5.76 -5.42
N THR A 89 2.97 6.87 -6.16
CA THR A 89 3.38 6.86 -7.57
C THR A 89 4.54 7.83 -7.82
N TYR A 90 5.41 7.46 -8.75
CA TYR A 90 6.47 8.31 -9.29
C TYR A 90 6.27 8.45 -10.80
N LYS A 91 5.86 9.63 -11.27
CA LYS A 91 5.57 9.88 -12.70
C LYS A 91 4.67 8.78 -13.32
N GLY A 92 3.68 8.31 -12.55
CA GLY A 92 2.74 7.24 -12.95
C GLY A 92 3.22 5.81 -12.70
N ILE A 93 4.46 5.60 -12.26
CA ILE A 93 4.99 4.28 -11.88
C ILE A 93 4.61 4.01 -10.42
N PRO A 94 3.96 2.89 -10.08
CA PRO A 94 3.64 2.60 -8.69
C PRO A 94 4.88 2.18 -7.89
N VAL A 95 4.93 2.60 -6.62
CA VAL A 95 6.10 2.49 -5.74
C VAL A 95 5.74 1.68 -4.50
N SER A 96 5.73 0.35 -4.61
CA SER A 96 5.52 -0.61 -3.52
C SER A 96 5.50 -2.06 -4.05
N LYS A 97 4.84 -2.97 -3.29
CA LYS A 97 4.40 -4.32 -3.72
C LYS A 97 3.68 -4.35 -5.08
N GLU A 98 3.11 -3.23 -5.52
CA GLU A 98 2.46 -3.13 -6.83
C GLU A 98 3.41 -3.41 -8.00
N ILE A 99 4.70 -3.13 -7.85
CA ILE A 99 5.74 -3.48 -8.85
C ILE A 99 5.73 -5.01 -9.09
N ALA A 100 5.70 -5.80 -8.02
CA ALA A 100 5.65 -7.26 -8.13
C ALA A 100 4.29 -7.73 -8.69
N ARG A 101 3.18 -7.09 -8.32
CA ARG A 101 1.85 -7.43 -8.85
C ARG A 101 1.79 -7.22 -10.37
N ILE A 102 2.30 -6.10 -10.87
CA ILE A 102 2.38 -5.83 -12.32
C ILE A 102 3.14 -6.96 -13.03
N TYR A 103 4.27 -7.40 -12.47
CA TYR A 103 5.04 -8.50 -13.04
C TYR A 103 4.24 -9.81 -13.14
N TYR A 104 3.40 -10.12 -12.15
CA TYR A 104 2.63 -11.38 -12.13
C TYR A 104 1.32 -11.34 -12.91
N ARG A 105 0.73 -10.17 -13.21
CA ARG A 105 -0.59 -10.04 -13.85
C ARG A 105 -0.78 -10.85 -15.13
N ASN A 106 0.28 -11.08 -15.90
CA ASN A 106 0.24 -11.83 -17.17
C ASN A 106 0.88 -13.21 -17.04
N THR A 107 0.77 -13.85 -15.86
CA THR A 107 1.31 -15.19 -15.63
C THR A 107 0.17 -16.20 -15.50
N PRO A 108 0.38 -17.48 -15.87
CA PRO A 108 -0.63 -18.53 -15.68
C PRO A 108 -1.12 -18.62 -14.22
N TRP A 109 -0.20 -18.41 -13.27
CA TRP A 109 -0.52 -18.35 -11.85
C TRP A 109 -1.55 -17.26 -11.53
N TYR A 110 -1.38 -16.04 -12.05
CA TYR A 110 -2.32 -14.95 -11.79
C TYR A 110 -3.70 -15.25 -12.37
N HIS A 111 -3.76 -15.81 -13.59
CA HIS A 111 -5.04 -16.19 -14.21
C HIS A 111 -5.76 -17.27 -13.39
N ALA A 112 -5.04 -18.29 -12.92
CA ALA A 112 -5.60 -19.32 -12.05
C ALA A 112 -6.11 -18.75 -10.72
N VAL A 113 -5.40 -17.78 -10.14
CA VAL A 113 -5.84 -17.07 -8.92
C VAL A 113 -7.15 -16.31 -9.15
N GLU A 114 -7.30 -15.60 -10.26
CA GLU A 114 -8.52 -14.83 -10.54
C GLU A 114 -9.72 -15.73 -10.88
N GLU A 115 -9.49 -16.84 -11.61
CA GLU A 115 -10.50 -17.87 -11.85
C GLU A 115 -10.97 -18.51 -10.54
N ALA A 116 -10.03 -18.94 -9.70
CA ALA A 116 -10.33 -19.53 -8.39
C ALA A 116 -11.10 -18.58 -7.46
N LYS A 117 -10.81 -17.27 -7.49
CA LYS A 117 -11.57 -16.27 -6.71
C LYS A 117 -12.98 -16.05 -7.22
N THR A 118 -13.23 -16.28 -8.50
CA THR A 118 -14.57 -16.22 -9.10
C THR A 118 -15.38 -17.46 -8.70
N GLU A 119 -14.72 -18.62 -8.58
CA GLU A 119 -15.35 -19.86 -8.12
C GLU A 119 -15.65 -19.85 -6.61
N ASP A 120 -14.64 -19.61 -5.78
CA ASP A 120 -14.78 -19.55 -4.31
C ASP A 120 -13.82 -18.52 -3.71
N ARG A 121 -14.33 -17.34 -3.38
CA ARG A 121 -13.52 -16.25 -2.79
C ARG A 121 -12.95 -16.59 -1.41
N MET A 122 -13.50 -17.57 -0.69
CA MET A 122 -13.01 -17.98 0.63
C MET A 122 -11.93 -19.07 0.52
N ARG A 123 -12.14 -20.05 -0.35
CA ARG A 123 -11.23 -21.21 -0.50
C ARG A 123 -10.35 -21.18 -1.74
N TRP A 124 -10.28 -20.04 -2.45
CA TRP A 124 -9.50 -19.91 -3.70
C TRP A 124 -8.08 -20.45 -3.59
N LYS A 125 -7.42 -20.30 -2.43
CA LYS A 125 -6.05 -20.80 -2.21
C LYS A 125 -5.92 -22.32 -2.39
N GLU A 126 -6.97 -23.07 -2.11
CA GLU A 126 -7.03 -24.53 -2.26
C GLU A 126 -7.29 -24.94 -3.73
N LEU A 127 -7.91 -24.05 -4.51
CA LEU A 127 -8.24 -24.27 -5.92
C LEU A 127 -7.07 -23.99 -6.86
N VAL A 128 -6.17 -23.08 -6.47
CA VAL A 128 -4.97 -22.72 -7.26
C VAL A 128 -3.90 -23.80 -7.10
N LYS A 129 -3.60 -24.51 -8.19
CA LYS A 129 -2.57 -25.57 -8.23
C LYS A 129 -1.20 -25.02 -8.65
N GLU A 130 -1.20 -23.91 -9.39
CA GLU A 130 -0.01 -23.22 -9.83
C GLU A 130 0.66 -22.50 -8.66
N SER A 131 1.99 -22.39 -8.73
CA SER A 131 2.75 -21.51 -7.84
C SER A 131 3.39 -20.36 -8.63
N PRO A 132 3.51 -19.16 -8.04
CA PRO A 132 4.19 -18.08 -8.72
C PRO A 132 5.66 -18.45 -8.91
N ARG A 133 6.18 -18.28 -10.12
CA ARG A 133 7.62 -18.40 -10.36
C ARG A 133 8.37 -17.30 -9.60
N PRO A 134 9.61 -17.52 -9.14
CA PRO A 134 10.40 -16.47 -8.51
C PRO A 134 10.49 -15.19 -9.37
N LEU A 135 10.55 -14.04 -8.70
CA LEU A 135 10.87 -12.79 -9.39
C LEU A 135 12.25 -12.88 -10.04
N PRO A 136 12.47 -12.27 -11.21
CA PRO A 136 13.79 -12.12 -11.79
C PRO A 136 14.72 -11.45 -10.78
N GLU A 137 15.95 -11.95 -10.68
CA GLU A 137 16.89 -11.50 -9.66
C GLU A 137 17.06 -9.98 -9.63
N ARG A 138 17.15 -9.36 -10.82
CA ARG A 138 17.27 -7.90 -10.93
C ARG A 138 16.01 -7.18 -10.46
N LEU A 139 14.81 -7.66 -10.80
CA LEU A 139 13.56 -7.04 -10.35
C LEU A 139 13.40 -7.15 -8.84
N ARG A 140 13.75 -8.30 -8.25
CA ARG A 140 13.79 -8.48 -6.79
C ARG A 140 14.74 -7.48 -6.14
N ALA A 141 15.94 -7.31 -6.69
CA ALA A 141 16.92 -6.35 -6.19
C ALA A 141 16.39 -4.91 -6.30
N LEU A 142 15.80 -4.53 -7.42
CA LEU A 142 15.20 -3.20 -7.62
C LEU A 142 14.09 -2.91 -6.61
N ILE A 143 13.17 -3.86 -6.38
CA ILE A 143 12.13 -3.70 -5.36
C ILE A 143 12.75 -3.50 -3.98
N SER A 144 13.76 -4.29 -3.61
CA SER A 144 14.47 -4.12 -2.34
C SER A 144 15.13 -2.74 -2.22
N MET A 145 15.75 -2.26 -3.29
CA MET A 145 16.40 -0.95 -3.32
C MET A 145 15.39 0.20 -3.23
N VAL A 146 14.17 0.06 -3.77
CA VAL A 146 13.11 1.07 -3.62
C VAL A 146 12.82 1.32 -2.13
N TYR A 147 12.65 0.26 -1.32
CA TYR A 147 12.38 0.42 0.11
C TYR A 147 13.57 1.05 0.83
N ALA A 148 14.80 0.64 0.48
CA ALA A 148 16.01 1.20 1.07
C ALA A 148 16.20 2.69 0.73
N ALA A 149 16.03 3.06 -0.54
CA ALA A 149 16.17 4.43 -1.03
C ALA A 149 15.10 5.34 -0.40
N CYS A 150 13.82 4.94 -0.43
CA CYS A 150 12.75 5.68 0.22
C CYS A 150 13.03 5.91 1.71
N THR A 151 13.54 4.89 2.42
CA THR A 151 13.88 5.01 3.84
C THR A 151 14.97 6.07 4.04
N ASN A 152 16.04 6.02 3.25
CA ASN A 152 17.12 6.99 3.35
C ASN A 152 16.63 8.43 3.06
N GLU A 153 15.88 8.59 1.98
CA GLU A 153 15.48 9.91 1.48
C GLU A 153 14.39 10.57 2.35
N ILE A 154 13.38 9.82 2.80
CA ILE A 154 12.33 10.35 3.70
C ILE A 154 12.93 10.71 5.06
N THR A 155 13.84 9.89 5.60
CA THR A 155 14.40 10.15 6.93
C THR A 155 15.58 11.13 6.90
N GLY A 156 16.09 11.49 5.72
CA GLY A 156 17.30 12.31 5.56
C GLY A 156 18.55 11.67 6.17
N ARG A 157 18.55 10.35 6.38
CA ARG A 157 19.62 9.60 7.06
C ARG A 157 20.03 8.40 6.22
N GLU A 158 21.32 8.13 6.16
CA GLU A 158 21.83 6.89 5.55
C GLU A 158 21.61 5.70 6.49
N TRP A 159 20.58 4.90 6.22
CA TRP A 159 20.34 3.60 6.85
C TRP A 159 20.94 2.46 6.03
N PHE A 160 20.87 2.60 4.70
CA PHE A 160 21.37 1.62 3.74
C PHE A 160 22.42 2.28 2.85
N LYS A 161 23.62 1.69 2.82
CA LYS A 161 24.75 2.19 2.04
C LYS A 161 24.65 1.79 0.58
N ASP A 162 25.29 2.58 -0.27
CA ASP A 162 25.46 2.28 -1.70
C ASP A 162 24.13 2.09 -2.45
N ILE A 163 23.08 2.77 -1.98
CA ILE A 163 21.74 2.75 -2.59
C ILE A 163 21.60 3.96 -3.52
N PRO A 164 21.30 3.76 -4.81
CA PRO A 164 21.01 4.86 -5.73
C PRO A 164 19.76 5.63 -5.31
N PRO A 165 19.58 6.87 -5.79
CA PRO A 165 18.34 7.62 -5.58
C PRO A 165 17.11 6.84 -6.06
N VAL A 166 15.99 7.00 -5.34
CA VAL A 166 14.72 6.31 -5.62
C VAL A 166 14.26 6.57 -7.05
N GLU A 167 14.47 7.78 -7.57
CA GLU A 167 14.16 8.11 -8.96
C GLU A 167 14.90 7.22 -9.97
N GLU A 168 16.19 6.98 -9.76
CA GLU A 168 17.00 6.17 -10.68
C GLU A 168 16.55 4.71 -10.67
N ILE A 169 16.30 4.17 -9.47
CA ILE A 169 15.79 2.80 -9.29
C ILE A 169 14.43 2.66 -9.99
N LEU A 170 13.53 3.62 -9.84
CA LEU A 170 12.19 3.57 -10.43
C LEU A 170 12.21 3.71 -11.96
N ARG A 171 13.14 4.49 -12.52
CA ARG A 171 13.36 4.52 -13.98
C ARG A 171 13.75 3.14 -14.50
N GLU A 172 14.64 2.44 -13.82
CA GLU A 172 15.04 1.09 -14.22
C GLU A 172 13.91 0.07 -14.03
N VAL A 173 13.14 0.16 -12.93
CA VAL A 173 11.94 -0.67 -12.72
C VAL A 173 10.99 -0.56 -13.91
N ARG A 174 10.71 0.67 -14.37
CA ARG A 174 9.86 0.88 -15.55
C ARG A 174 10.43 0.18 -16.77
N ASP A 175 11.72 0.35 -17.06
CA ASP A 175 12.34 -0.22 -18.25
C ASP A 175 12.31 -1.76 -18.22
N VAL A 176 12.55 -2.37 -17.05
CA VAL A 176 12.41 -3.83 -16.84
C VAL A 176 10.98 -4.32 -17.06
N LEU A 177 9.97 -3.58 -16.59
CA LEU A 177 8.56 -3.94 -16.77
C LEU A 177 8.09 -3.75 -18.22
N SER A 178 8.50 -2.68 -18.89
CA SER A 178 8.14 -2.37 -20.28
C SER A 178 8.75 -3.33 -21.30
N ASN A 179 10.01 -3.73 -21.10
CA ASN A 179 10.69 -4.68 -22.00
C ASN A 179 10.03 -6.08 -22.00
N ARG A 180 9.19 -6.39 -21.01
CA ARG A 180 8.46 -7.65 -20.96
C ARG A 180 7.17 -7.61 -21.79
N THR A 181 6.54 -6.44 -21.93
CA THR A 181 5.33 -6.26 -22.75
C THR A 181 5.62 -6.48 -24.24
N THR A 182 6.88 -6.36 -24.67
CA THR A 182 7.30 -6.53 -26.07
C THR A 182 7.66 -7.99 -26.44
N VAL A 183 7.74 -8.90 -25.45
CA VAL A 183 8.24 -10.28 -25.63
C VAL A 183 7.22 -11.34 -25.17
N ALA A 184 5.97 -10.93 -24.96
CA ALA A 184 4.85 -11.83 -24.60
C ALA A 184 3.87 -11.97 -25.78
#